data_AF-A0A536M7Z6-F1
#
_entry.id   AF-A0A536M7Z6-F1
#
_cell.length_a   1.000
_cell.length_b   1.000
_cell.length_c   1.000
_cell.angle_alpha   90.00
_cell.angle_beta   90.00
_cell.angle_gamma   90.00
#
_symmetry.space_group_name_H-M   'P 1'
#
loop_
_entity.id
_entity.type
_entity.pdbx_description
1 polymer ?
#
loop_
_entity_poly.entity_id
_entity_poly.type
_entity_poly.pdbx_seq_one_letter_code
_entity_poly.pdbx_strand_id
1 'polypeptide(L)'
;MPLDPTPVPNELRGMRIALLISGGIAAYKVVDLASALTQAGARVRVAMTSSAMRFVGPPTFQGVTGNPVATGMWAADGSPEPHVFLGDWAQVILVAPATANVIGRLASGRSDDIVTATLLAARSPVVVAPAMNDAMWAKPAVQENVTTLRRRGVTVVEPETGHLASGHEGAGRLAGASTVFNAMVHAIRSRYDLAGRRVVVTAGGTREPIDPVRFISNYSSGKMGFALAAAAADRGARVTLVTTASHPEH
;
A
#
# COMPACT_ATOMS: atom_id res chain seq x y z
N MET A 1 -32.18 -1.94 -1.33
CA MET A 1 -31.64 -0.57 -1.17
C MET A 1 -30.22 -0.62 -1.68
N PRO A 2 -29.83 0.11 -2.73
CA PRO A 2 -28.41 0.17 -3.07
C PRO A 2 -27.72 0.76 -1.85
N LEU A 3 -26.78 0.01 -1.26
CA LEU A 3 -25.96 0.51 -0.17
C LEU A 3 -25.22 1.72 -0.72
N ASP A 4 -25.53 2.92 -0.23
CA ASP A 4 -24.81 4.11 -0.66
C ASP A 4 -23.31 3.83 -0.50
N PRO A 5 -22.53 3.87 -1.59
CA PRO A 5 -21.13 3.52 -1.52
C PRO A 5 -20.46 4.49 -0.56
N THR A 6 -19.72 3.95 0.41
CA THR A 6 -18.93 4.80 1.30
C THR A 6 -18.03 5.70 0.44
N PRO A 7 -18.14 7.04 0.57
CA PRO A 7 -17.40 7.94 -0.31
C PRO A 7 -15.90 7.76 -0.12
N VAL A 8 -15.21 7.38 -1.20
CA VAL A 8 -13.75 7.26 -1.22
C VAL A 8 -13.14 8.67 -1.25
N PRO A 9 -12.25 9.00 -0.30
CA PRO A 9 -11.53 10.27 -0.29
C PRO A 9 -10.77 10.54 -1.59
N ASN A 10 -10.67 11.80 -1.99
CA ASN A 10 -10.04 12.20 -3.25
C ASN A 10 -8.56 11.81 -3.33
N GLU A 11 -7.87 11.77 -2.20
CA GLU A 11 -6.46 11.42 -2.11
C GLU A 11 -6.19 9.97 -2.53
N LEU A 12 -7.17 9.07 -2.36
CA LEU A 12 -7.03 7.66 -2.74
C LEU A 12 -7.35 7.41 -4.23
N ARG A 13 -7.93 8.39 -4.93
CA ARG A 13 -8.32 8.25 -6.33
C ARG A 13 -7.08 8.20 -7.22
N GLY A 14 -7.03 7.24 -8.15
CA GLY A 14 -5.90 7.07 -9.06
C GLY A 14 -4.64 6.47 -8.42
N MET A 15 -4.62 6.24 -7.10
CA MET A 15 -3.46 5.66 -6.42
C MET A 15 -3.26 4.18 -6.75
N ARG A 16 -2.01 3.73 -6.65
CA ARG A 16 -1.64 2.30 -6.68
C ARG A 16 -1.73 1.74 -5.26
N ILE A 17 -2.71 0.87 -5.02
CA ILE A 17 -3.01 0.33 -3.69
C ILE A 17 -2.80 -1.19 -3.70
N ALA A 18 -1.91 -1.68 -2.83
CA ALA A 18 -1.83 -3.11 -2.55
C ALA A 18 -2.76 -3.46 -1.40
N LEU A 19 -3.70 -4.37 -1.65
CA LEU A 19 -4.66 -4.87 -0.68
C LEU A 19 -4.27 -6.31 -0.27
N LEU A 20 -3.79 -6.46 0.96
CA LEU A 20 -3.28 -7.73 1.47
C LEU A 20 -4.28 -8.35 2.44
N ILE A 21 -4.73 -9.56 2.15
CA ILE A 21 -5.89 -10.16 2.81
C ILE A 21 -5.45 -11.36 3.65
N SER A 22 -5.78 -11.33 4.94
CA SER A 22 -5.52 -12.44 5.86
C SER A 22 -6.78 -13.23 6.21
N GLY A 23 -6.59 -14.45 6.72
CA GLY A 23 -7.66 -15.43 6.92
C GLY A 23 -8.53 -15.19 8.14
N GLY A 24 -9.51 -14.29 8.03
CA GLY A 24 -10.57 -14.11 9.02
C GLY A 24 -11.93 -13.90 8.37
N ILE A 25 -13.01 -14.14 9.13
CA ILE A 25 -14.39 -14.03 8.61
C ILE A 25 -14.69 -12.68 7.99
N ALA A 26 -14.04 -11.60 8.44
CA ALA A 26 -14.22 -10.26 7.89
C ALA A 26 -13.66 -10.09 6.46
N ALA A 27 -13.02 -11.10 5.85
CA ALA A 27 -12.50 -11.05 4.48
C ALA A 27 -13.57 -10.73 3.44
N TYR A 28 -14.83 -11.15 3.63
CA TYR A 28 -15.91 -10.80 2.69
C TYR A 28 -16.19 -9.30 2.65
N LYS A 29 -16.06 -8.59 3.78
CA LYS A 29 -16.26 -7.13 3.85
C LYS A 29 -15.21 -6.35 3.06
N VAL A 30 -14.06 -6.97 2.82
CA VAL A 30 -12.94 -6.36 2.10
C VAL A 30 -13.20 -6.35 0.59
N VAL A 31 -14.10 -7.19 0.09
CA VAL A 31 -14.57 -7.15 -1.30
C VAL A 31 -15.21 -5.80 -1.60
N ASP A 32 -16.05 -5.30 -0.70
CA ASP A 32 -16.70 -3.99 -0.85
C ASP A 32 -15.68 -2.84 -0.84
N LEU A 33 -14.64 -2.93 0.01
CA LEU A 33 -13.54 -1.96 0.01
C LEU A 33 -12.79 -1.94 -1.33
N ALA A 34 -12.45 -3.14 -1.85
CA ALA A 34 -11.75 -3.28 -3.13
C ALA A 34 -12.59 -2.72 -4.29
N SER A 35 -13.89 -3.02 -4.30
CA SER A 35 -14.83 -2.49 -5.29
C SER A 35 -14.94 -0.97 -5.21
N ALA A 36 -15.13 -0.41 -4.01
CA ALA A 36 -15.24 1.04 -3.82
C ALA A 36 -13.97 1.79 -4.28
N LEU A 37 -12.78 1.31 -3.89
CA LEU A 37 -11.51 1.88 -4.32
C LEU A 37 -11.34 1.83 -5.84
N THR A 38 -11.70 0.70 -6.46
CA THR A 38 -11.59 0.53 -7.92
C THR A 38 -12.57 1.43 -8.67
N GLN A 39 -13.82 1.53 -8.22
CA GLN A 39 -14.83 2.44 -8.78
C GLN A 39 -14.42 3.92 -8.64
N ALA A 40 -13.71 4.26 -7.57
CA ALA A 40 -13.13 5.59 -7.39
C ALA A 40 -11.89 5.85 -8.27
N GLY A 41 -11.49 4.89 -9.11
CA GLY A 41 -10.39 5.00 -10.06
C GLY A 41 -9.01 4.63 -9.49
N ALA A 42 -8.93 4.10 -8.27
CA ALA A 42 -7.68 3.56 -7.76
C ALA A 42 -7.29 2.28 -8.53
N ARG A 43 -5.99 2.06 -8.69
CA ARG A 43 -5.47 0.80 -9.22
C ARG A 43 -5.23 -0.12 -8.03
N VAL A 44 -6.03 -1.16 -7.90
CA VAL A 44 -5.97 -2.09 -6.75
C VAL A 44 -5.36 -3.41 -7.20
N ARG A 45 -4.32 -3.87 -6.51
CA ARG A 45 -3.78 -5.23 -6.66
C ARG A 45 -3.87 -5.97 -5.34
N VAL A 46 -4.27 -7.23 -5.41
CA VAL A 46 -4.59 -8.02 -4.22
C VAL A 46 -3.57 -9.12 -4.03
N ALA A 47 -3.16 -9.35 -2.78
CA ALA A 47 -2.49 -10.59 -2.40
C ALA A 47 -3.22 -11.25 -1.23
N MET A 48 -3.27 -12.57 -1.21
CA MET A 48 -4.03 -13.34 -0.22
C MET A 48 -3.15 -14.36 0.47
N THR A 49 -3.31 -14.47 1.79
CA THR A 49 -2.81 -15.66 2.52
C THR A 49 -3.61 -16.91 2.10
N SER A 50 -3.03 -18.09 2.24
CA SER A 50 -3.73 -19.37 2.01
C SER A 50 -5.02 -19.49 2.83
N SER A 51 -5.01 -19.02 4.08
CA SER A 51 -6.19 -19.00 4.95
C SER A 51 -7.27 -18.02 4.48
N ALA A 52 -6.91 -16.88 3.85
CA ALA A 52 -7.90 -15.94 3.31
C ALA A 52 -8.71 -16.54 2.16
N MET A 53 -8.06 -17.35 1.32
CA MET A 53 -8.70 -18.03 0.19
C MET A 53 -9.80 -19.02 0.61
N ARG A 54 -9.80 -19.47 1.88
CA ARG A 54 -10.87 -20.32 2.43
C ARG A 54 -12.14 -19.56 2.81
N PHE A 55 -12.07 -18.23 2.93
CA PHE A 55 -13.23 -17.39 3.22
C PHE A 55 -13.79 -16.76 1.95
N VAL A 56 -12.92 -16.25 1.07
CA VAL A 56 -13.30 -15.63 -0.20
C VAL A 56 -12.33 -16.09 -1.27
N GLY A 57 -12.84 -16.52 -2.42
CA GLY A 57 -12.00 -17.00 -3.51
C GLY A 57 -11.27 -15.84 -4.23
N PRO A 58 -10.03 -16.07 -4.72
CA PRO A 58 -9.33 -15.09 -5.56
C PRO A 58 -10.13 -14.54 -6.75
N PRO A 59 -10.98 -15.34 -7.46
CA PRO A 59 -11.78 -14.82 -8.57
C PRO A 59 -12.70 -13.64 -8.21
N THR A 60 -13.18 -13.56 -6.97
CA THR A 60 -13.99 -12.43 -6.50
C THR A 60 -13.19 -11.13 -6.53
N PHE A 61 -11.97 -11.15 -5.99
CA PHE A 61 -11.10 -9.98 -5.99
C PHE A 61 -10.61 -9.64 -7.39
N GLN A 62 -10.32 -10.64 -8.22
CA GLN A 62 -9.97 -10.42 -9.62
C GLN A 62 -11.12 -9.75 -10.39
N GLY A 63 -12.37 -10.17 -10.17
CA GLY A 63 -13.54 -9.59 -10.80
C GLY A 63 -13.76 -8.12 -10.43
N VAL A 64 -13.63 -7.75 -9.16
CA VAL A 64 -13.87 -6.36 -8.72
C VAL A 64 -12.70 -5.42 -8.95
N THR A 65 -11.46 -5.93 -9.05
CA THR A 65 -10.26 -5.09 -9.26
C THR A 65 -9.74 -5.10 -10.70
N GLY A 66 -10.15 -6.06 -11.52
CA GLY A 66 -9.64 -6.26 -12.88
C GLY A 66 -8.16 -6.70 -12.94
N ASN A 67 -7.55 -7.06 -11.81
CA ASN A 67 -6.14 -7.46 -11.73
C ASN A 67 -6.00 -8.89 -11.21
N PRO A 68 -4.97 -9.65 -11.66
CA PRO A 68 -4.64 -10.94 -11.06
C PRO A 68 -4.38 -10.82 -9.55
N VAL A 69 -4.76 -11.86 -8.81
CA VAL A 69 -4.56 -11.93 -7.36
C VAL A 69 -3.34 -12.77 -7.06
N ALA A 70 -2.39 -12.23 -6.30
CA ALA A 70 -1.20 -12.95 -5.89
C ALA A 70 -1.52 -13.90 -4.71
N THR A 71 -1.39 -15.21 -4.93
CA THR A 71 -1.78 -16.24 -3.95
C THR A 71 -0.59 -17.01 -3.37
N GLY A 72 0.62 -16.79 -3.88
CA GLY A 72 1.86 -17.43 -3.44
C GLY A 72 3.10 -16.73 -3.97
N MET A 73 4.27 -17.14 -3.48
CA MET A 73 5.57 -16.57 -3.90
C MET A 73 6.08 -17.12 -5.24
N TRP A 74 5.51 -18.23 -5.71
CA TRP A 74 6.11 -19.09 -6.74
C TRP A 74 5.23 -19.22 -7.99
N ALA A 75 4.58 -18.13 -8.42
CA ALA A 75 3.80 -18.15 -9.65
C ALA A 75 4.71 -18.34 -10.87
N ALA A 76 4.35 -19.26 -11.77
CA ALA A 76 5.16 -19.64 -12.92
C ALA A 76 5.21 -18.56 -14.02
N ASP A 77 4.26 -17.63 -14.03
CA ASP A 77 3.99 -16.67 -15.11
C ASP A 77 4.04 -15.20 -14.64
N GLY A 78 4.77 -14.90 -13.56
CA GLY A 78 4.81 -13.58 -12.93
C GLY A 78 6.18 -12.89 -12.93
N SER A 79 6.25 -11.75 -12.23
CA SER A 79 7.52 -11.14 -11.85
C SER A 79 8.40 -12.16 -11.11
N PRO A 80 9.73 -12.20 -11.34
CA PRO A 80 10.65 -13.06 -10.59
C PRO A 80 10.56 -12.87 -9.07
N GLU A 81 10.21 -11.66 -8.63
CA GLU A 81 10.09 -11.29 -7.22
C GLU A 81 8.72 -10.64 -6.98
N PRO A 82 7.62 -11.43 -6.97
CA PRO A 82 6.26 -10.87 -6.97
C PRO A 82 5.96 -10.03 -5.72
N HIS A 83 6.59 -10.36 -4.60
CA HIS A 83 6.47 -9.62 -3.33
C HIS A 83 7.21 -8.29 -3.34
N VAL A 84 8.41 -8.23 -3.92
CA VAL A 84 9.18 -6.97 -4.09
C VAL A 84 8.46 -6.07 -5.08
N PHE A 85 8.07 -6.62 -6.23
CA PHE A 85 7.32 -5.88 -7.24
C PHE A 85 6.03 -5.28 -6.69
N LEU A 86 5.22 -6.05 -5.95
CA LEU A 86 4.00 -5.53 -5.36
C LEU A 86 4.29 -4.45 -4.29
N GLY A 87 5.33 -4.65 -3.48
CA GLY A 87 5.77 -3.71 -2.45
C GLY A 87 6.24 -2.36 -3.01
N ASP A 88 7.02 -2.38 -4.09
CA ASP A 88 7.51 -1.17 -4.78
C ASP A 88 6.44 -0.52 -5.66
N TRP A 89 5.54 -1.31 -6.24
CA TRP A 89 4.43 -0.80 -7.03
C TRP A 89 3.42 -0.03 -6.17
N ALA A 90 3.18 -0.47 -4.93
CA ALA A 90 2.23 0.15 -4.03
C ALA A 90 2.67 1.57 -3.61
N GLN A 91 1.74 2.52 -3.64
CA GLN A 91 1.89 3.82 -2.98
C GLN A 91 1.30 3.81 -1.57
N VAL A 92 0.42 2.85 -1.27
CA VAL A 92 -0.05 2.53 0.08
C VAL A 92 -0.43 1.06 0.12
N ILE A 93 -0.15 0.41 1.25
CA ILE A 93 -0.55 -0.96 1.51
C ILE A 93 -1.63 -0.96 2.58
N LEU A 94 -2.73 -1.67 2.33
CA LEU A 94 -3.75 -1.97 3.33
C LEU A 94 -3.76 -3.47 3.60
N VAL A 95 -3.57 -3.85 4.86
CA VAL A 95 -3.81 -5.22 5.35
C VAL A 95 -5.19 -5.29 5.98
N ALA A 96 -6.15 -5.94 5.31
CA ALA A 96 -7.53 -6.03 5.77
C ALA A 96 -8.18 -7.38 5.37
N PRO A 97 -8.87 -8.08 6.29
CA PRO A 97 -8.64 -7.96 7.73
C PRO A 97 -7.19 -8.35 8.04
N ALA A 98 -6.61 -7.76 9.07
CA ALA A 98 -5.36 -8.21 9.67
C ALA A 98 -5.65 -9.10 10.88
N THR A 99 -5.41 -10.40 10.73
CA THR A 99 -5.54 -11.37 11.82
C THR A 99 -4.39 -11.24 12.80
N ALA A 100 -4.58 -11.70 14.04
CA ALA A 100 -3.52 -11.79 15.04
C ALA A 100 -2.26 -12.50 14.51
N ASN A 101 -2.44 -13.54 13.67
CA ASN A 101 -1.33 -14.26 13.04
C ASN A 101 -0.50 -13.37 12.10
N VAL A 102 -1.13 -12.60 11.20
CA VAL A 102 -0.39 -11.69 10.31
C VAL A 102 0.25 -10.54 11.10
N ILE A 103 -0.44 -10.01 12.12
CA ILE A 103 0.10 -8.98 13.01
C ILE A 103 1.37 -9.48 13.73
N GLY A 104 1.32 -10.68 14.31
CA GLY A 104 2.47 -11.29 14.98
C GLY A 104 3.64 -11.57 14.03
N ARG A 105 3.36 -12.09 12.83
CA ARG A 105 4.40 -12.31 11.81
C ARG A 105 5.05 -11.01 11.35
N LEU A 106 4.26 -9.96 11.11
CA LEU A 106 4.78 -8.65 10.73
C LEU A 106 5.62 -8.03 11.86
N ALA A 107 5.16 -8.11 13.11
CA ALA A 107 5.88 -7.58 14.26
C ALA A 107 7.22 -8.31 14.51
N SER A 108 7.30 -9.59 14.17
CA SER A 108 8.51 -10.41 14.29
C SER A 108 9.38 -10.47 13.03
N GLY A 109 8.99 -9.81 11.94
CA GLY A 109 9.76 -9.80 10.68
C GLY A 109 9.74 -11.13 9.92
N ARG A 110 8.69 -11.93 10.07
CA ARG A 110 8.50 -13.20 9.33
C ARG A 110 7.85 -12.95 7.97
N SER A 111 8.37 -13.59 6.92
CA SER A 111 7.98 -13.40 5.51
C SER A 111 7.79 -14.73 4.76
N ASP A 112 7.00 -15.63 5.32
CA ASP A 112 6.81 -17.01 4.83
C ASP A 112 5.65 -17.18 3.83
N ASP A 113 4.95 -16.10 3.48
CA ASP A 113 3.96 -16.09 2.39
C ASP A 113 4.00 -14.77 1.59
N ILE A 114 3.26 -14.72 0.47
CA ILE A 114 3.21 -13.56 -0.41
C ILE A 114 2.79 -12.27 0.31
N VAL A 115 1.88 -12.35 1.29
CA VAL A 115 1.39 -11.18 2.03
C VAL A 115 2.47 -10.62 2.96
N THR A 116 3.06 -11.49 3.77
CA THR A 116 4.09 -11.09 4.76
C THR A 116 5.43 -10.75 4.11
N ALA A 117 5.80 -11.42 3.03
CA ALA A 117 6.95 -11.04 2.20
C ALA A 117 6.77 -9.68 1.53
N THR A 118 5.57 -9.40 1.01
CA THR A 118 5.27 -8.07 0.44
C THR A 118 5.37 -6.99 1.51
N LEU A 119 4.85 -7.24 2.73
CA LEU A 119 4.92 -6.29 3.83
C LEU A 119 6.35 -6.01 4.29
N LEU A 120 7.23 -7.02 4.26
CA LEU A 120 8.63 -6.84 4.66
C LEU A 120 9.45 -6.12 3.59
N ALA A 121 9.12 -6.32 2.31
CA ALA A 121 9.72 -5.61 1.18
C ALA A 121 9.16 -4.18 0.98
N ALA A 122 7.97 -3.91 1.54
CA ALA A 122 7.24 -2.67 1.31
C ALA A 122 8.05 -1.45 1.72
N ARG A 123 8.23 -0.54 0.76
CA ARG A 123 8.77 0.77 1.06
C ARG A 123 7.68 1.76 1.42
N SER A 124 6.47 1.65 0.84
CA SER A 124 5.33 2.57 1.03
C SER A 124 4.69 2.51 2.43
N PRO A 125 3.84 3.48 2.83
CA PRO A 125 3.10 3.42 4.09
C PRO A 125 2.26 2.14 4.18
N VAL A 126 2.26 1.53 5.36
CA VAL A 126 1.48 0.32 5.65
C VAL A 126 0.38 0.67 6.65
N VAL A 127 -0.84 0.32 6.29
CA VAL A 127 -2.03 0.42 7.14
C VAL A 127 -2.51 -0.98 7.47
N VAL A 128 -2.75 -1.24 8.74
CA VAL A 128 -3.24 -2.52 9.25
C VAL A 128 -4.62 -2.29 9.86
N ALA A 129 -5.62 -3.03 9.39
CA ALA A 129 -6.99 -3.01 9.93
C ALA A 129 -7.29 -4.36 10.62
N PRO A 130 -7.06 -4.48 11.94
CA PRO A 130 -7.26 -5.71 12.68
C PRO A 130 -8.72 -6.17 12.66
N ALA A 131 -8.91 -7.49 12.63
CA ALA A 131 -10.20 -8.10 12.93
C ALA A 131 -10.00 -9.47 13.57
N MET A 132 -10.53 -9.66 14.78
CA MET A 132 -10.43 -10.89 15.56
C MET A 132 -11.45 -10.89 16.70
N ASN A 133 -11.59 -12.00 17.41
CA ASN A 133 -12.40 -12.03 18.62
C ASN A 133 -11.82 -11.09 19.70
N ASP A 134 -12.67 -10.52 20.54
CA ASP A 134 -12.31 -9.59 21.62
C ASP A 134 -11.30 -10.16 22.61
N ALA A 135 -11.44 -11.42 23.00
CA ALA A 135 -10.49 -12.08 23.90
C ALA A 135 -9.12 -12.28 23.24
N MET A 136 -9.05 -12.40 21.90
CA MET A 136 -7.78 -12.40 21.17
C MET A 136 -7.18 -11.00 21.12
N TRP A 137 -7.99 -9.98 20.82
CA TRP A 137 -7.54 -8.59 20.75
C TRP A 137 -6.95 -8.13 22.09
N ALA A 138 -7.60 -8.48 23.20
CA ALA A 138 -7.15 -8.12 24.54
C ALA A 138 -5.87 -8.87 25.01
N LYS A 139 -5.34 -9.85 24.25
CA LYS A 139 -4.14 -10.58 24.69
C LYS A 139 -2.91 -9.66 24.73
N PRO A 140 -2.08 -9.74 25.80
CA PRO A 140 -0.85 -8.97 25.90
C PRO A 140 0.05 -9.13 24.66
N ALA A 141 0.23 -10.36 24.16
CA ALA A 141 1.02 -10.62 22.97
C ALA A 141 0.51 -9.88 21.72
N VAL A 142 -0.82 -9.74 21.54
CA VAL A 142 -1.39 -8.99 20.42
C VAL A 142 -1.16 -7.49 20.61
N GLN A 143 -1.38 -6.99 21.82
CA GLN A 143 -1.18 -5.57 22.15
C GLN A 143 0.29 -5.14 22.03
N GLU A 144 1.24 -5.98 22.45
CA GLU A 144 2.68 -5.77 22.29
C GLU A 144 3.08 -5.74 20.81
N ASN A 145 2.53 -6.64 20.00
CA ASN A 145 2.77 -6.64 18.55
C ASN A 145 2.21 -5.37 17.91
N VAL A 146 0.98 -4.97 18.23
CA VAL A 146 0.36 -3.73 17.74
C VAL A 146 1.19 -2.51 18.13
N THR A 147 1.65 -2.44 19.38
CA THR A 147 2.52 -1.36 19.87
C THR A 147 3.84 -1.34 19.13
N THR A 148 4.43 -2.50 18.87
CA THR A 148 5.66 -2.62 18.08
C THR A 148 5.47 -2.16 16.64
N LEU A 149 4.36 -2.51 15.99
CA LEU A 149 4.04 -2.04 14.64
C LEU A 149 3.89 -0.51 14.61
N ARG A 150 3.15 0.06 15.56
CA ARG A 150 3.00 1.53 15.68
C ARG A 150 4.34 2.24 15.84
N ARG A 151 5.21 1.72 16.72
CA ARG A 151 6.57 2.25 16.92
C ARG A 151 7.42 2.21 15.63
N ARG A 152 7.15 1.26 14.74
CA ARG A 152 7.82 1.11 13.44
C ARG A 152 7.15 1.93 12.31
N GLY A 153 6.19 2.79 12.63
CA GLY A 153 5.53 3.67 11.66
C GLY A 153 4.39 3.02 10.88
N VAL A 154 3.93 1.84 11.28
CA VAL A 154 2.72 1.22 10.71
C VAL A 154 1.48 1.89 11.32
N THR A 155 0.57 2.35 10.47
CA THR A 155 -0.72 2.88 10.91
C THR A 155 -1.67 1.73 11.24
N VAL A 156 -2.07 1.61 12.51
CA VAL A 156 -3.01 0.57 12.94
C VAL A 156 -4.38 1.19 13.22
N VAL A 157 -5.39 0.77 12.46
CA VAL A 157 -6.79 1.16 12.64
C VAL A 157 -7.33 0.41 13.85
N GLU A 158 -7.91 1.10 14.82
CA GLU A 158 -8.54 0.43 15.96
C GLU A 158 -9.78 -0.36 15.50
N PRO A 159 -9.99 -1.60 15.98
CA PRO A 159 -11.20 -2.34 15.68
C PRO A 159 -12.42 -1.71 16.34
N GLU A 160 -13.59 -1.91 15.76
CA GLU A 160 -14.86 -1.48 16.34
C GLU A 160 -15.34 -2.45 17.43
N THR A 161 -16.12 -1.90 18.35
CA THR A 161 -16.92 -2.68 19.31
C THR A 161 -18.26 -3.05 18.67
N GLY A 162 -18.68 -4.29 18.85
CA GLY A 162 -20.02 -4.74 18.49
C GLY A 162 -20.14 -6.25 18.47
N HIS A 163 -21.22 -6.76 17.89
CA HIS A 163 -21.46 -8.20 17.79
C HIS A 163 -20.39 -8.89 16.92
N LEU A 164 -19.79 -9.93 17.50
CA LEU A 164 -18.74 -10.75 16.88
C LEU A 164 -19.32 -12.09 16.42
N ALA A 165 -18.61 -12.77 15.50
CA ALA A 165 -19.04 -14.07 14.99
C ALA A 165 -19.14 -15.17 16.07
N SER A 166 -18.49 -14.97 17.23
CA SER A 166 -18.59 -15.87 18.39
C SER A 166 -19.89 -15.70 19.18
N GLY A 167 -20.72 -14.70 18.86
CA GLY A 167 -21.92 -14.33 19.62
C GLY A 167 -21.65 -13.32 20.75
N HIS A 168 -20.39 -13.03 21.06
CA HIS A 168 -20.00 -12.02 22.06
C HIS A 168 -20.07 -10.60 21.50
N GLU A 169 -20.18 -9.62 22.41
CA GLU A 169 -20.08 -8.20 22.09
C GLU A 169 -18.78 -7.65 22.69
N GLY A 170 -17.94 -7.04 21.85
CA GLY A 170 -16.64 -6.55 22.29
C GLY A 170 -15.82 -5.92 21.16
N ALA A 171 -14.67 -5.34 21.52
CA ALA A 171 -13.75 -4.72 20.58
C ALA A 171 -13.00 -5.77 19.77
N GLY A 172 -13.11 -5.76 18.45
CA GLY A 172 -12.49 -6.77 17.58
C GLY A 172 -13.09 -6.85 16.18
N ARG A 173 -14.22 -6.18 15.95
CA ARG A 173 -14.86 -6.09 14.65
C ARG A 173 -14.00 -5.25 13.70
N LEU A 174 -13.88 -5.67 12.44
CA LEU A 174 -13.22 -4.86 11.41
C LEU A 174 -13.88 -3.48 11.35
N ALA A 175 -13.07 -2.42 11.39
CA ALA A 175 -13.54 -1.05 11.29
C ALA A 175 -14.29 -0.79 9.97
N GLY A 176 -15.25 0.13 10.00
CA GLY A 176 -16.00 0.55 8.83
C GLY A 176 -15.12 1.20 7.75
N ALA A 177 -15.61 1.18 6.51
CA ALA A 177 -14.87 1.65 5.34
C ALA A 177 -14.36 3.09 5.49
N SER A 178 -15.17 4.02 6.01
CA SER A 178 -14.79 5.42 6.22
C SER A 178 -13.58 5.54 7.14
N THR A 179 -13.55 4.79 8.25
CA THR A 179 -12.45 4.79 9.22
C THR A 179 -11.18 4.24 8.58
N VAL A 180 -11.28 3.16 7.82
CA VAL A 180 -10.15 2.56 7.10
C VAL A 180 -9.58 3.53 6.05
N PHE A 181 -10.44 4.11 5.21
CA PHE A 181 -10.00 5.07 4.19
C PHE A 181 -9.36 6.31 4.80
N ASN A 182 -9.92 6.87 5.88
CA ASN A 182 -9.31 8.00 6.59
C ASN A 182 -7.93 7.66 7.15
N ALA A 183 -7.74 6.45 7.68
CA ALA A 183 -6.43 6.00 8.14
C ALA A 183 -5.42 5.85 6.99
N MET A 184 -5.86 5.38 5.82
CA MET A 184 -5.04 5.38 4.61
C MET A 184 -4.64 6.78 4.18
N VAL A 185 -5.59 7.72 4.11
CA VAL A 185 -5.30 9.13 3.79
C VAL A 185 -4.31 9.73 4.79
N HIS A 186 -4.46 9.45 6.08
CA HIS A 186 -3.52 9.93 7.09
C HIS A 186 -2.11 9.36 6.89
N ALA A 187 -2.00 8.04 6.65
CA ALA A 187 -0.72 7.37 6.37
C ALA A 187 -0.04 7.87 5.09
N ILE A 188 -0.84 8.30 4.11
CA ILE A 188 -0.35 8.88 2.87
C ILE A 188 0.09 10.32 3.10
N ARG A 189 -0.72 11.16 3.75
CA ARG A 189 -0.38 12.59 3.95
C ARG A 189 0.91 12.81 4.74
N SER A 190 1.25 11.91 5.66
CA SER A 190 2.52 11.97 6.38
C SER A 190 3.75 11.72 5.49
N ARG A 191 3.57 11.17 4.28
CA ARG A 191 4.65 10.82 3.36
C ARG A 191 4.57 11.48 1.98
N TYR A 192 3.36 11.71 1.48
CA TYR A 192 3.04 12.27 0.17
C TYR A 192 2.60 13.74 0.30
N ASP A 193 3.37 14.52 1.05
CA ASP A 193 3.06 15.93 1.34
C ASP A 193 3.15 16.85 0.11
N LEU A 194 3.69 16.36 -1.02
CA LEU A 194 3.67 17.05 -2.31
C LEU A 194 2.54 16.58 -3.23
N ALA A 195 1.60 15.76 -2.76
CA ALA A 195 0.42 15.36 -3.51
C ALA A 195 -0.34 16.58 -4.07
N GLY A 196 -0.65 16.53 -5.37
CA GLY A 196 -1.35 17.62 -6.09
C GLY A 196 -0.45 18.82 -6.45
N ARG A 197 0.82 18.83 -6.05
CA ARG A 197 1.78 19.87 -6.47
C ARG A 197 2.38 19.53 -7.83
N ARG A 198 2.68 20.56 -8.62
CA ARG A 198 3.47 20.45 -9.86
C ARG A 198 4.88 20.94 -9.56
N VAL A 199 5.87 20.09 -9.80
CA VAL A 199 7.28 20.40 -9.54
C VAL A 199 8.06 20.30 -10.84
N VAL A 200 8.81 21.34 -11.18
CA VAL A 200 9.74 21.32 -12.32
C VAL A 200 11.15 21.17 -11.75
N VAL A 201 11.89 20.19 -12.26
CA VAL A 201 13.28 19.94 -11.89
C VAL A 201 14.15 20.04 -13.13
N THR A 202 15.28 20.74 -13.03
CA THR A 202 16.31 20.76 -14.07
C THR A 202 17.49 19.85 -13.66
N ALA A 203 18.04 19.07 -14.59
CA ALA A 203 19.15 18.17 -14.33
C ALA A 203 20.17 18.13 -15.47
N GLY A 204 21.44 17.96 -15.12
CA GLY A 204 22.55 17.87 -16.08
C GLY A 204 23.31 19.17 -16.25
N GLY A 205 24.32 19.15 -17.13
CA GLY A 205 25.13 20.31 -17.46
C GLY A 205 24.54 21.15 -18.59
N THR A 206 24.97 22.39 -18.70
CA THR A 206 24.59 23.29 -19.81
C THR A 206 25.67 23.25 -20.89
N ARG A 207 25.32 23.49 -22.15
CA ARG A 207 26.28 23.64 -23.25
C ARG A 207 26.10 25.02 -23.87
N GLU A 208 27.06 25.90 -23.64
CA GLU A 208 27.09 27.26 -24.20
C GLU A 208 27.92 27.26 -25.49
N PRO A 209 27.30 27.51 -26.66
CA PRO A 209 27.99 27.41 -27.94
C PRO A 209 29.02 28.55 -28.11
N ILE A 210 30.23 28.19 -28.54
CA ILE A 210 31.23 29.16 -29.04
C ILE A 210 31.05 29.30 -30.56
N ASP A 211 30.88 28.17 -31.23
CA ASP A 211 30.62 28.01 -32.66
C ASP A 211 29.87 26.67 -32.89
N PRO A 212 29.54 26.27 -34.13
CA PRO A 212 28.79 25.03 -34.38
C PRO A 212 29.46 23.73 -33.89
N VAL A 213 30.75 23.76 -33.52
CA VAL A 213 31.52 22.58 -33.10
C VAL A 213 31.91 22.66 -31.63
N ARG A 214 32.34 23.82 -31.17
CA ARG A 214 32.88 24.01 -29.80
C ARG A 214 31.84 24.63 -28.89
N PHE A 215 31.84 24.18 -27.63
CA PHE A 215 30.99 24.72 -26.58
C PHE A 215 31.70 24.68 -25.23
N ILE A 216 31.26 25.53 -24.31
CA ILE A 216 31.66 25.50 -22.90
C ILE A 216 30.59 24.73 -22.13
N SER A 217 31.01 23.85 -21.23
CA SER A 217 30.10 23.06 -20.38
C SER A 217 30.67 22.86 -19.00
N ASN A 218 29.85 22.33 -18.10
CA ASN A 218 30.24 21.94 -16.75
C ASN A 218 30.19 20.42 -16.59
N TYR A 219 30.84 19.89 -15.54
CA TYR A 219 30.91 18.44 -15.27
C TYR A 219 29.67 17.87 -14.56
N SER A 220 28.52 18.55 -14.60
CA SER A 220 27.31 18.07 -13.94
C SER A 220 26.84 16.76 -14.56
N SER A 221 26.80 15.72 -13.74
CA SER A 221 26.26 14.39 -14.11
C SER A 221 24.73 14.34 -14.10
N GLY A 222 24.05 15.37 -13.56
CA GLY A 222 22.60 15.39 -13.40
C GLY A 222 22.04 14.48 -12.30
N LYS A 223 22.85 13.60 -11.68
CA LYS A 223 22.40 12.63 -10.66
C LYS A 223 21.58 13.25 -9.52
N MET A 224 22.00 14.42 -9.03
CA MET A 224 21.27 15.13 -7.98
C MET A 224 19.88 15.59 -8.45
N GLY A 225 19.77 16.12 -9.66
CA GLY A 225 18.49 16.54 -10.23
C GLY A 225 17.55 15.36 -10.46
N PHE A 226 18.07 14.23 -10.95
CA PHE A 226 17.32 12.98 -11.04
C PHE A 226 16.82 12.51 -9.66
N ALA A 227 17.68 12.52 -8.64
CA ALA A 227 17.30 12.14 -7.28
C ALA A 227 16.23 13.08 -6.69
N LEU A 228 16.33 14.39 -6.91
CA LEU A 228 15.28 15.33 -6.49
C LEU A 228 13.96 15.10 -7.22
N ALA A 229 14.01 14.84 -8.53
CA ALA A 229 12.82 14.55 -9.32
C ALA A 229 12.13 13.26 -8.84
N ALA A 230 12.90 12.19 -8.60
CA ALA A 230 12.40 10.96 -8.02
C ALA A 230 11.81 11.18 -6.63
N ALA A 231 12.53 11.86 -5.72
CA ALA A 231 12.05 12.13 -4.37
C ALA A 231 10.78 13.00 -4.34
N ALA A 232 10.64 13.97 -5.26
CA ALA A 232 9.43 14.77 -5.37
C ALA A 232 8.25 13.92 -5.88
N ALA A 233 8.49 13.05 -6.86
CA ALA A 233 7.48 12.11 -7.36
C ALA A 233 7.06 11.09 -6.28
N ASP A 234 8.02 10.58 -5.50
CA ASP A 234 7.80 9.67 -4.38
C ASP A 234 7.00 10.32 -3.24
N ARG A 235 7.05 11.65 -3.13
CA ARG A 235 6.20 12.45 -2.23
C ARG A 235 4.90 12.92 -2.88
N GLY A 236 4.56 12.41 -4.07
CA GLY A 236 3.26 12.59 -4.72
C GLY A 236 3.16 13.79 -5.67
N ALA A 237 4.26 14.48 -5.96
CA ALA A 237 4.25 15.57 -6.93
C ALA A 237 4.06 15.05 -8.36
N ARG A 238 3.40 15.85 -9.20
CA ARG A 238 3.51 15.72 -10.66
C ARG A 238 4.80 16.41 -11.09
N VAL A 239 5.80 15.61 -11.43
CA VAL A 239 7.15 16.12 -11.77
C VAL A 239 7.32 16.25 -13.27
N THR A 240 7.81 17.41 -13.71
CA THR A 240 8.38 17.61 -15.05
C THR A 240 9.89 17.74 -14.90
N LEU A 241 10.63 16.78 -15.46
CA LEU A 241 12.09 16.81 -15.46
C LEU A 241 12.60 17.33 -16.81
N VAL A 242 13.31 18.46 -16.77
CA VAL A 242 14.05 19.00 -17.92
C VAL A 242 15.50 18.58 -17.76
N THR A 243 16.01 17.71 -18.62
CA THR A 243 17.36 17.16 -18.46
C THR A 243 18.17 17.20 -19.74
N THR A 244 19.47 17.46 -19.59
CA THR A 244 20.50 17.29 -20.65
C THR A 244 21.32 16.02 -20.46
N ALA A 245 21.17 15.34 -19.31
CA ALA A 245 21.80 14.07 -18.99
C ALA A 245 20.85 12.90 -19.22
N SER A 246 21.39 11.77 -19.65
CA SER A 246 20.66 10.50 -19.77
C SER A 246 20.40 9.91 -18.38
N HIS A 247 19.17 9.45 -18.12
CA HIS A 247 18.86 8.75 -16.87
C HIS A 247 19.65 7.44 -16.84
N PRO A 248 20.39 7.12 -15.78
CA PRO A 248 21.00 5.80 -15.63
C PRO A 248 19.90 4.74 -15.56
N GLU A 249 19.99 3.66 -16.36
CA GLU A 249 19.10 2.50 -16.20
C GLU A 249 19.46 1.77 -14.90
N HIS A 250 18.64 1.93 -13.87
CA HIS A 250 18.67 1.15 -12.64
C HIS A 250 17.24 0.76 -12.27
#